data_AF-A0A945RZ67-F1
#
_entry.id   AF-A0A945RZ67-F1
#
_cell.length_a   1.000
_cell.length_b   1.000
_cell.length_c   1.000
_cell.angle_alpha   90.00
_cell.angle_beta   90.00
_cell.angle_gamma   90.00
#
_symmetry.space_group_name_H-M   'P 1'
#
loop_
_entity.id
_entity.type
_entity.pdbx_description
1 polymer ?
#
loop_
_entity_poly.entity_id
_entity_poly.type
_entity_poly.pdbx_seq_one_letter_code
_entity_poly.pdbx_strand_id
1 'polypeptide(L)'
;MRKRIFNSIDTGIPSPMPMLRTADSLQLVSGRLAAVRQTPGGSVRRRRFSLIEVVLGLGLLAFGILTTMRLLPVSLNANRDSIAESYAADGVDEFLHSLATKLKDPAGDYGNWATQGLSLPTSKPTATEPSEQNWSEWKSDQTTTFWRGGSRNQFYKVERRTPGIPAADFAGVFRVWRDSVTFSSYAGGAWQESTASTDVAIAVHVEVSWPAFLPYARRKKSLYSLEVFKR
;
A
#
# COMPACT_ATOMS: atom_id res chain seq x y z
N MET A 1 -0.73 -43.25 30.77
CA MET A 1 0.27 -44.05 30.03
C MET A 1 1.39 -43.13 29.55
N ARG A 2 2.49 -43.01 30.32
CA ARG A 2 3.88 -42.70 29.89
C ARG A 2 4.72 -42.50 31.16
N LYS A 3 5.58 -43.48 31.43
CA LYS A 3 6.47 -43.60 32.60
C LYS A 3 7.85 -43.11 32.15
N ARG A 4 8.39 -42.04 32.75
CA ARG A 4 9.81 -41.64 32.61
C ARG A 4 10.60 -42.36 33.69
N ILE A 5 11.62 -43.11 33.29
CA ILE A 5 12.60 -43.73 34.18
C ILE A 5 13.92 -42.98 33.98
N PHE A 6 14.45 -42.46 35.08
CA PHE A 6 15.82 -41.98 35.24
C PHE A 6 16.67 -43.14 35.77
N ASN A 7 17.91 -43.29 35.31
CA ASN A 7 18.99 -43.97 36.07
C ASN A 7 20.39 -43.55 35.54
N SER A 8 21.10 -42.75 36.37
CA SER A 8 22.43 -42.97 36.99
C SER A 8 23.21 -44.26 36.60
N ILE A 9 24.55 -44.42 36.59
CA ILE A 9 25.84 -43.76 36.99
C ILE A 9 26.94 -44.75 36.44
N ASP A 10 28.17 -44.40 36.01
CA ASP A 10 29.48 -44.58 36.72
C ASP A 10 30.63 -44.53 35.65
N THR A 11 31.62 -43.63 35.71
CA THR A 11 33.02 -43.71 36.25
C THR A 11 34.11 -44.38 35.39
N GLY A 12 35.31 -43.73 35.31
CA GLY A 12 36.60 -44.41 35.05
C GLY A 12 37.50 -43.88 33.91
N ILE A 13 38.58 -43.18 34.25
CA ILE A 13 39.79 -42.72 33.47
C ILE A 13 40.78 -43.91 33.24
N PRO A 14 41.92 -43.93 32.46
CA PRO A 14 42.55 -43.09 31.39
C PRO A 14 42.99 -43.86 30.08
N SER A 15 43.60 -43.14 29.13
CA SER A 15 44.20 -43.52 27.82
C SER A 15 45.37 -44.53 27.83
N PRO A 16 45.64 -45.20 26.68
CA PRO A 16 46.97 -45.06 26.05
C PRO A 16 46.97 -45.07 24.49
N MET A 17 47.95 -44.36 23.89
CA MET A 17 48.50 -44.55 22.53
C MET A 17 49.31 -45.88 22.45
N PRO A 18 49.93 -46.33 21.34
CA PRO A 18 49.96 -45.88 19.93
C PRO A 18 49.65 -47.07 18.97
N MET A 19 49.88 -46.95 17.65
CA MET A 19 50.54 -48.00 16.83
C MET A 19 50.73 -47.49 15.39
N LEU A 20 51.99 -47.26 15.02
CA LEU A 20 52.48 -47.33 13.64
C LEU A 20 52.19 -48.74 13.09
N ARG A 21 51.77 -48.84 11.82
CA ARG A 21 51.98 -50.06 11.05
C ARG A 21 52.44 -49.73 9.63
N THR A 22 53.73 -49.89 9.44
CA THR A 22 54.44 -49.98 8.17
C THR A 22 54.19 -51.36 7.55
N ALA A 23 53.98 -51.41 6.23
CA ALA A 23 54.71 -52.23 5.26
C ALA A 23 53.84 -52.71 4.08
N ASP A 24 54.24 -52.23 2.89
CA ASP A 24 54.35 -52.92 1.61
C ASP A 24 53.21 -53.79 1.08
N SER A 25 52.75 -53.46 -0.13
CA SER A 25 53.18 -54.20 -1.33
C SER A 25 52.54 -53.65 -2.61
N LEU A 26 53.23 -53.94 -3.72
CA LEU A 26 52.79 -53.92 -5.13
C LEU A 26 53.27 -52.75 -6.02
N GLN A 27 54.52 -52.93 -6.45
CA GLN A 27 54.93 -53.13 -7.86
C GLN A 27 54.81 -51.95 -8.83
N LEU A 28 56.01 -51.46 -9.16
CA LEU A 28 56.38 -50.69 -10.35
C LEU A 28 55.77 -51.29 -11.64
N VAL A 29 54.84 -50.58 -12.26
CA VAL A 29 54.62 -50.68 -13.71
C VAL A 29 55.19 -49.40 -14.32
N SER A 30 56.31 -49.59 -15.00
CA SER A 30 56.98 -48.62 -15.87
C SER A 30 56.03 -48.19 -17.00
N GLY A 31 55.17 -47.22 -16.72
CA GLY A 31 54.45 -46.43 -17.72
C GLY A 31 55.13 -45.08 -17.85
N ARG A 32 55.70 -44.79 -19.02
CA ARG A 32 56.29 -43.49 -19.37
C ARG A 32 55.33 -42.36 -18.92
N LEU A 33 55.75 -41.58 -17.92
CA LEU A 33 55.14 -40.29 -17.64
C LEU A 33 55.32 -39.42 -18.89
N ALA A 34 54.28 -39.34 -19.71
CA ALA A 34 54.12 -38.21 -20.61
C ALA A 34 54.11 -36.99 -19.70
N ALA A 35 55.22 -36.25 -19.70
CA ALA A 35 55.29 -34.97 -19.04
C ALA A 35 54.16 -34.11 -19.62
N VAL A 36 53.07 -33.96 -18.88
CA VAL A 36 52.18 -32.82 -19.04
C VAL A 36 53.09 -31.63 -18.80
N ARG A 37 53.53 -31.01 -19.89
CA ARG A 37 54.21 -29.72 -19.85
C ARG A 37 53.22 -28.75 -19.22
N GLN A 38 53.32 -28.57 -17.91
CA GLN A 38 52.75 -27.42 -17.25
C GLN A 38 53.39 -26.22 -17.92
N THR A 39 52.65 -25.55 -18.81
CA THR A 39 53.00 -24.22 -19.25
C THR A 39 53.12 -23.37 -17.99
N PRO A 40 54.22 -22.63 -17.80
CA PRO A 40 54.41 -21.84 -16.59
C PRO A 40 53.23 -20.90 -16.44
N GLY A 41 52.67 -20.87 -15.23
CA GLY A 41 51.48 -20.11 -14.88
C GLY A 41 51.53 -18.70 -15.46
N GLY A 42 50.45 -18.30 -16.13
CA GLY A 42 50.30 -16.96 -16.66
C GLY A 42 50.55 -15.94 -15.57
N SER A 43 51.68 -15.23 -15.64
CA SER A 43 51.98 -14.15 -14.71
C SER A 43 50.88 -13.10 -14.78
N VAL A 44 50.23 -12.79 -13.66
CA VAL A 44 49.27 -11.68 -13.57
C VAL A 44 50.04 -10.37 -13.79
N ARG A 45 49.96 -9.81 -15.00
CA ARG A 45 50.52 -8.48 -15.31
C ARG A 45 49.76 -7.43 -14.52
N ARG A 46 50.43 -6.77 -13.56
CA ARG A 46 49.90 -5.58 -12.88
C ARG A 46 49.81 -4.43 -13.88
N ARG A 47 48.61 -4.08 -14.31
CA ARG A 47 48.37 -2.85 -15.09
C ARG A 47 48.29 -1.68 -14.13
N ARG A 48 49.09 -0.64 -14.36
CA ARG A 48 49.02 0.62 -13.63
C ARG A 48 48.14 1.55 -14.44
N PHE A 49 47.11 2.14 -13.81
CA PHE A 49 46.24 3.10 -14.46
C PHE A 49 47.00 4.40 -14.74
N SER A 50 46.76 5.00 -15.90
CA SER A 50 47.29 6.33 -16.20
C SER A 50 46.47 7.39 -15.46
N LEU A 51 47.10 8.50 -15.07
CA LEU A 51 46.42 9.61 -14.39
C LEU A 51 45.23 10.13 -15.20
N ILE A 52 45.35 10.18 -16.53
CA ILE A 52 44.26 10.58 -17.42
C ILE A 52 43.06 9.61 -17.35
N GLU A 53 43.30 8.32 -17.23
CA GLU A 53 42.26 7.29 -17.16
C GLU A 53 41.49 7.40 -15.83
N VAL A 54 42.21 7.64 -14.73
CA VAL A 54 41.60 7.87 -13.42
C VAL A 54 40.78 9.15 -13.41
N VAL A 55 41.29 10.24 -13.97
CA VAL A 55 40.58 11.53 -14.02
C VAL A 55 39.34 11.45 -14.92
N LEU A 56 39.44 10.82 -16.10
CA LEU A 56 38.30 10.62 -16.98
C LEU A 56 37.24 9.71 -16.34
N GLY A 57 37.67 8.63 -15.68
CA GLY A 57 36.78 7.73 -14.94
C GLY A 57 36.05 8.46 -13.82
N LEU A 58 36.77 9.25 -13.03
CA LEU A 58 36.19 10.04 -11.94
C LEU A 58 35.25 11.14 -12.46
N GLY A 59 35.60 11.79 -13.57
CA GLY A 59 34.75 12.78 -14.24
C GLY A 59 33.43 12.18 -14.73
N LEU A 60 33.47 10.98 -15.33
CA LEU A 60 32.28 10.26 -15.77
C LEU A 60 31.40 9.83 -14.58
N LEU A 61 32.02 9.35 -13.49
CA LEU A 61 31.30 9.01 -12.26
C LEU A 61 30.62 10.23 -11.63
N ALA A 62 31.32 11.37 -11.56
CA ALA A 62 30.76 12.60 -11.01
C ALA A 62 29.55 13.07 -11.84
N PHE A 63 29.65 13.06 -13.17
CA PHE A 63 28.53 13.42 -14.05
C PHE A 63 27.34 12.45 -13.91
N GLY A 64 27.61 11.15 -13.78
CA GLY A 64 26.59 10.14 -13.54
C GLY A 64 25.82 10.38 -12.23
N ILE A 65 26.54 10.62 -11.13
CA ILE A 65 25.93 10.86 -9.81
C ILE A 65 25.13 12.16 -9.79
N LEU A 66 25.63 13.24 -10.41
CA LEU A 66 24.89 14.50 -10.49
C LEU A 66 23.56 14.35 -11.25
N THR A 67 23.57 13.56 -12.31
CA THR A 67 22.37 13.28 -13.12
C THR A 67 21.36 12.46 -12.31
N THR A 68 21.78 11.40 -11.63
CA THR A 68 20.88 10.56 -10.84
C THR A 68 20.36 11.27 -9.60
N MET A 69 21.17 12.08 -8.93
CA MET A 69 20.75 12.88 -7.79
C MET A 69 19.67 13.91 -8.15
N ARG A 70 19.68 14.45 -9.38
CA ARG A 70 18.63 15.38 -9.81
C ARG A 70 17.30 14.67 -10.11
N LEU A 71 17.35 13.44 -10.62
CA LEU A 71 16.15 12.66 -10.95
C LEU A 71 15.50 12.03 -9.72
N LEU A 72 16.29 11.61 -8.73
CA LEU A 72 15.80 10.86 -7.57
C LEU A 72 14.67 11.58 -6.79
N PRO A 73 14.78 12.87 -6.42
CA PRO A 73 13.74 13.54 -5.65
C PRO A 73 12.42 13.65 -6.43
N VAL A 74 12.50 13.89 -7.74
CA VAL A 74 11.33 14.00 -8.61
C VAL A 74 10.64 12.65 -8.72
N SER A 75 11.40 11.59 -8.95
CA SER A 75 10.87 10.22 -9.04
C SER A 75 10.23 9.77 -7.73
N LEU A 76 10.84 10.07 -6.58
CA LEU A 76 10.28 9.73 -5.26
C LEU A 76 9.00 10.49 -4.97
N ASN A 77 8.95 11.80 -5.30
CA ASN A 77 7.74 12.60 -5.13
C ASN A 77 6.60 12.10 -6.04
N ALA A 78 6.90 11.78 -7.30
CA ALA A 78 5.93 11.20 -8.22
C ALA A 78 5.39 9.86 -7.70
N ASN A 79 6.28 9.00 -7.18
CA ASN A 79 5.88 7.71 -6.62
C ASN A 79 4.99 7.88 -5.37
N ARG A 80 5.38 8.73 -4.42
CA ARG A 80 4.56 9.02 -3.23
C ARG A 80 3.19 9.55 -3.61
N ASP A 81 3.16 10.48 -4.56
CA ASP A 81 1.92 11.08 -5.03
C ASP A 81 1.03 10.06 -5.74
N SER A 82 1.61 9.12 -6.50
CA SER A 82 0.89 8.01 -7.13
C SER A 82 0.29 7.05 -6.08
N ILE A 83 1.04 6.71 -5.04
CA ILE A 83 0.56 5.85 -3.93
C ILE A 83 -0.61 6.54 -3.21
N ALA A 84 -0.49 7.84 -2.94
CA ALA A 84 -1.54 8.60 -2.29
C ALA A 84 -2.82 8.70 -3.14
N GLU A 85 -2.70 8.83 -4.46
CA GLU A 85 -3.84 8.77 -5.38
C GLU A 85 -4.54 7.41 -5.33
N SER A 86 -3.77 6.31 -5.35
CA SER A 86 -4.34 4.96 -5.22
C SER A 86 -5.10 4.78 -3.90
N TYR A 87 -4.52 5.21 -2.78
CA TYR A 87 -5.21 5.14 -1.48
C TYR A 87 -6.45 6.04 -1.41
N ALA A 88 -6.44 7.20 -2.07
CA ALA A 88 -7.60 8.07 -2.16
C ALA A 88 -8.74 7.38 -2.95
N ALA A 89 -8.42 6.80 -4.11
CA ALA A 89 -9.37 6.09 -4.95
C ALA A 89 -9.96 4.87 -4.23
N ASP A 90 -9.11 4.02 -3.66
CA ASP A 90 -9.54 2.82 -2.91
C ASP A 90 -10.40 3.21 -1.70
N GLY A 91 -10.01 4.26 -0.97
CA GLY A 91 -10.75 4.75 0.19
C GLY A 91 -12.13 5.29 -0.17
N VAL A 92 -12.28 5.93 -1.34
CA VAL A 92 -13.60 6.39 -1.81
C VAL A 92 -14.46 5.24 -2.29
N ASP A 93 -13.90 4.26 -2.99
CA ASP A 93 -14.66 3.09 -3.45
C ASP A 93 -15.22 2.30 -2.27
N GLU A 94 -14.37 2.01 -1.27
CA GLU A 94 -14.79 1.34 -0.04
C GLU A 94 -15.86 2.16 0.71
N PHE A 95 -15.68 3.48 0.79
CA PHE A 95 -16.64 4.38 1.42
C PHE A 95 -17.98 4.40 0.71
N LEU A 96 -18.01 4.62 -0.61
CA LEU A 96 -19.21 4.69 -1.42
C LEU A 96 -20.00 3.40 -1.35
N HIS A 97 -19.32 2.25 -1.45
CA HIS A 97 -19.99 0.96 -1.37
C HIS A 97 -20.49 0.65 0.04
N SER A 98 -19.73 1.00 1.08
CA SER A 98 -20.16 0.87 2.47
C SER A 98 -21.35 1.79 2.79
N LEU A 99 -21.35 3.02 2.27
CA LEU A 99 -22.44 3.97 2.44
C LEU A 99 -23.69 3.47 1.70
N ALA A 100 -23.55 3.07 0.43
CA ALA A 100 -24.64 2.52 -0.35
C ALA A 100 -25.28 1.30 0.33
N THR A 101 -24.48 0.39 0.88
CA THR A 101 -24.98 -0.76 1.64
C THR A 101 -25.73 -0.32 2.90
N LYS A 102 -25.21 0.63 3.67
CA LYS A 102 -25.89 1.16 4.87
C LYS A 102 -27.20 1.88 4.54
N LEU A 103 -27.25 2.60 3.42
CA LEU A 103 -28.47 3.28 2.96
C LEU A 103 -29.56 2.31 2.52
N LYS A 104 -29.18 1.17 1.95
CA LYS A 104 -30.08 0.10 1.48
C LYS A 104 -30.42 -0.93 2.55
N ASP A 105 -29.92 -0.78 3.77
CA ASP A 105 -30.18 -1.73 4.85
C ASP A 105 -31.70 -1.84 5.11
N PRO A 106 -32.32 -3.01 4.88
CA PRO A 106 -33.76 -3.18 5.07
C PRO A 106 -34.14 -3.23 6.56
N ALA A 107 -33.18 -3.38 7.46
CA ALA A 107 -33.43 -3.35 8.90
C ALA A 107 -34.00 -1.98 9.31
N GLY A 108 -35.24 -1.97 9.79
CA GLY A 108 -35.93 -0.73 10.17
C GLY A 108 -36.52 0.05 8.99
N ASP A 109 -37.04 -0.65 7.97
CA ASP A 109 -37.81 -0.06 6.85
C ASP A 109 -37.03 1.04 6.09
N TYR A 110 -35.77 0.75 5.75
CA TYR A 110 -34.88 1.71 5.10
C TYR A 110 -34.72 3.03 5.89
N GLY A 111 -34.82 3.01 7.23
CA GLY A 111 -34.71 4.22 8.06
C GLY A 111 -33.40 5.00 7.85
N ASN A 112 -32.32 4.33 7.43
CA ASN A 112 -31.06 4.97 7.05
C ASN A 112 -31.17 5.83 5.78
N TRP A 113 -32.08 5.51 4.87
CA TRP A 113 -32.34 6.30 3.67
C TRP A 113 -32.75 7.73 4.04
N ALA A 114 -33.75 7.86 4.92
CA ALA A 114 -34.24 9.16 5.37
C ALA A 114 -33.23 9.87 6.29
N THR A 115 -32.65 9.16 7.26
CA THR A 115 -31.80 9.76 8.30
C THR A 115 -30.38 10.05 7.86
N GLN A 116 -29.83 9.30 6.90
CA GLN A 116 -28.45 9.44 6.43
C GLN A 116 -28.35 9.81 4.95
N GLY A 117 -29.23 9.31 4.09
CA GLY A 117 -29.20 9.61 2.65
C GLY A 117 -29.82 10.97 2.33
N LEU A 118 -31.10 11.16 2.66
CA LEU A 118 -31.82 12.41 2.37
C LEU A 118 -31.33 13.60 3.20
N SER A 119 -30.70 13.34 4.35
CA SER A 119 -30.09 14.36 5.21
C SER A 119 -28.83 14.98 4.60
N LEU A 120 -28.15 14.28 3.68
CA LEU A 120 -27.02 14.81 2.92
C LEU A 120 -27.40 16.13 2.25
N PRO A 121 -26.47 17.09 2.19
CA PRO A 121 -26.70 18.34 1.48
C PRO A 121 -26.88 18.11 -0.02
N THR A 122 -27.63 18.97 -0.68
CA THR A 122 -27.94 18.91 -2.12
C THR A 122 -26.93 19.67 -2.99
N SER A 123 -25.78 19.98 -2.41
CA SER A 123 -24.71 20.73 -3.05
C SER A 123 -23.44 20.46 -2.28
N LYS A 124 -22.31 20.55 -2.96
CA LYS A 124 -21.00 20.38 -2.34
C LYS A 124 -20.86 21.25 -1.06
N PRO A 125 -20.48 20.65 0.08
CA PRO A 125 -20.27 21.39 1.32
C PRO A 125 -19.17 22.45 1.19
N THR A 126 -19.52 23.69 1.49
CA THR A 126 -18.58 24.83 1.59
C THR A 126 -18.18 25.13 3.03
N ALA A 127 -18.91 24.58 4.01
CA ALA A 127 -18.64 24.76 5.43
C ALA A 127 -17.21 24.33 5.82
N THR A 128 -16.71 24.94 6.89
CA THR A 128 -15.43 24.54 7.49
C THR A 128 -15.52 23.10 7.97
N GLU A 129 -14.43 22.35 7.78
CA GLU A 129 -14.31 20.98 8.26
C GLU A 129 -14.46 20.95 9.79
N PRO A 130 -15.01 19.85 10.36
CA PRO A 130 -15.12 19.68 11.80
C PRO A 130 -13.75 19.82 12.48
N SER A 131 -13.71 20.46 13.65
CA SER A 131 -12.52 20.43 14.49
C SER A 131 -12.18 19.00 14.92
N GLU A 132 -10.92 18.76 15.28
CA GLU A 132 -10.42 17.40 15.57
C GLU A 132 -11.25 16.62 16.61
N GLN A 133 -11.85 17.31 17.59
CA GLN A 133 -12.67 16.69 18.65
C GLN A 133 -14.09 16.31 18.19
N ASN A 134 -14.53 16.81 17.02
CA ASN A 134 -15.89 16.64 16.50
C ASN A 134 -16.00 15.54 15.44
N TRP A 135 -14.94 14.72 15.31
CA TRP A 135 -14.97 13.50 14.51
C TRP A 135 -15.44 12.33 15.36
N SER A 136 -16.38 11.57 14.84
CA SER A 136 -16.84 10.31 15.45
C SER A 136 -16.52 9.15 14.53
N GLU A 137 -16.12 8.01 15.09
CA GLU A 137 -15.86 6.81 14.29
C GLU A 137 -17.16 6.37 13.59
N TRP A 138 -17.09 6.14 12.29
CA TRP A 138 -18.20 5.64 11.49
C TRP A 138 -18.05 4.17 11.15
N LYS A 139 -16.83 3.77 10.81
CA LYS A 139 -16.43 2.40 10.52
C LYS A 139 -14.93 2.30 10.78
N SER A 140 -14.49 1.28 11.52
CA SER A 140 -13.07 0.93 11.59
C SER A 140 -12.88 -0.54 11.31
N ASP A 141 -11.80 -0.85 10.62
CA ASP A 141 -11.17 -2.16 10.62
C ASP A 141 -9.74 -2.05 11.20
N GLN A 142 -8.90 -3.08 11.01
CA GLN A 142 -7.52 -3.09 11.53
C GLN A 142 -6.55 -2.15 10.78
N THR A 143 -6.92 -1.74 9.57
CA THR A 143 -6.09 -1.02 8.60
C THR A 143 -6.66 0.33 8.17
N THR A 144 -7.98 0.48 8.13
CA THR A 144 -8.69 1.64 7.62
C THR A 144 -9.73 2.06 8.66
N THR A 145 -9.69 3.34 9.00
CA THR A 145 -10.69 3.96 9.87
C THR A 145 -11.35 5.11 9.12
N PHE A 146 -12.67 5.05 9.04
CA PHE A 146 -13.52 6.12 8.58
C PHE A 146 -14.15 6.82 9.77
N TRP A 147 -14.01 8.13 9.77
CA TRP A 147 -14.63 9.05 10.70
C TRP A 147 -15.73 9.83 9.98
N ARG A 148 -16.75 10.25 10.70
CA ARG A 148 -17.79 11.17 10.23
C ARG A 148 -17.84 12.41 11.10
N GLY A 149 -18.25 13.51 10.49
CA GLY A 149 -18.49 14.76 11.20
C GLY A 149 -19.43 15.70 10.44
N GLY A 150 -19.81 16.78 11.11
CA GLY A 150 -20.83 17.72 10.62
C GLY A 150 -22.25 17.30 11.01
N SER A 151 -23.19 18.24 10.90
CA SER A 151 -24.59 18.07 11.32
C SER A 151 -25.46 17.29 10.35
N ARG A 152 -25.01 17.11 9.10
CA ARG A 152 -25.75 16.51 7.98
C ARG A 152 -24.99 15.35 7.33
N ASN A 153 -24.07 14.74 8.06
CA ASN A 153 -23.17 13.70 7.56
C ASN A 153 -22.40 14.14 6.29
N GLN A 154 -22.04 15.41 6.21
CA GLN A 154 -21.46 15.97 4.98
C GLN A 154 -19.93 15.88 4.91
N PHE A 155 -19.27 15.49 6.02
CA PHE A 155 -17.83 15.33 6.10
C PHE A 155 -17.48 13.93 6.61
N TYR A 156 -16.54 13.30 5.93
CA TYR A 156 -15.90 12.07 6.39
C TYR A 156 -14.38 12.22 6.32
N LYS A 157 -13.66 11.45 7.13
CA LYS A 157 -12.20 11.37 7.08
C LYS A 157 -11.81 9.91 7.00
N VAL A 158 -10.90 9.58 6.09
CA VAL A 158 -10.29 8.25 5.99
C VAL A 158 -8.87 8.32 6.51
N GLU A 159 -8.50 7.36 7.34
CA GLU A 159 -7.14 7.16 7.81
C GLU A 159 -6.75 5.71 7.56
N ARG A 160 -5.65 5.51 6.85
CA ARG A 160 -5.10 4.18 6.57
C ARG A 160 -3.81 4.02 7.33
N ARG A 161 -3.65 2.89 8.01
CA ARG A 161 -2.54 2.58 8.90
C ARG A 161 -2.07 1.15 8.69
N THR A 162 -0.77 0.96 8.88
CA THR A 162 -0.19 -0.38 9.03
C THR A 162 -0.70 -1.02 10.32
N PRO A 163 -1.17 -2.30 10.30
CA PRO A 163 -1.65 -2.98 11.50
C PRO A 163 -0.64 -2.94 12.64
N GLY A 164 -1.09 -2.54 13.83
CA GLY A 164 -0.25 -2.42 15.02
C GLY A 164 0.58 -1.13 15.11
N ILE A 165 0.53 -0.26 14.11
CA ILE A 165 1.17 1.06 14.13
C ILE A 165 0.08 2.15 14.29
N PRO A 166 0.20 3.06 15.28
CA PRO A 166 -0.83 4.07 15.53
C PRO A 166 -0.83 5.22 14.52
N ALA A 167 0.31 5.44 13.83
CA ALA A 167 0.44 6.51 12.84
C ALA A 167 -0.25 6.13 11.52
N ALA A 168 -0.96 7.08 10.92
CA ALA A 168 -1.57 6.89 9.61
C ALA A 168 -0.53 7.09 8.49
N ASP A 169 -0.49 6.13 7.57
CA ASP A 169 0.31 6.18 6.34
C ASP A 169 -0.37 7.06 5.27
N PHE A 170 -1.70 7.16 5.35
CA PHE A 170 -2.52 8.02 4.49
C PHE A 170 -3.68 8.61 5.27
N ALA A 171 -3.99 9.88 5.00
CA ALA A 171 -5.16 10.54 5.53
C ALA A 171 -5.81 11.44 4.46
N GLY A 172 -7.11 11.26 4.25
CA GLY A 172 -7.93 12.03 3.31
C GLY A 172 -9.24 12.49 3.94
N VAL A 173 -9.80 13.59 3.44
CA VAL A 173 -11.10 14.12 3.87
C VAL A 173 -12.06 14.09 2.71
N PHE A 174 -13.24 13.54 2.94
CA PHE A 174 -14.34 13.45 1.99
C PHE A 174 -15.37 14.53 2.28
N ARG A 175 -15.82 15.21 1.22
CA ARG A 175 -17.01 16.04 1.23
C ARG A 175 -18.09 15.32 0.45
N VAL A 176 -19.24 15.13 1.08
CA VAL A 176 -20.32 14.30 0.54
C VAL A 176 -21.57 15.14 0.36
N TRP A 177 -22.18 15.01 -0.80
CA TRP A 177 -23.48 15.61 -1.12
C TRP A 177 -24.26 14.66 -2.01
N ARG A 178 -25.53 14.99 -2.21
CA ARG A 178 -26.42 14.23 -3.09
C ARG A 178 -27.03 15.12 -4.16
N ASP A 179 -27.43 14.51 -5.25
CA ASP A 179 -28.29 15.07 -6.28
C ASP A 179 -29.38 14.07 -6.69
N SER A 180 -30.36 14.52 -7.45
CA SER A 180 -31.40 13.65 -8.01
C SER A 180 -30.87 12.87 -9.21
N VAL A 181 -31.31 11.63 -9.39
CA VAL A 181 -30.94 10.81 -10.55
C VAL A 181 -31.86 11.16 -11.73
N THR A 182 -31.28 11.48 -12.89
CA THR A 182 -32.04 11.68 -14.13
C THR A 182 -31.90 10.49 -15.07
N PHE A 183 -32.94 10.19 -15.84
CA PHE A 183 -32.96 9.09 -16.80
C PHE A 183 -33.84 9.42 -17.99
N SER A 184 -33.51 8.84 -19.14
CA SER A 184 -34.33 8.98 -20.35
C SER A 184 -35.48 7.98 -20.34
N SER A 185 -36.71 8.47 -20.52
CA SER A 185 -37.92 7.65 -20.64
C SER A 185 -38.64 7.95 -21.94
N TYR A 186 -39.21 6.92 -22.59
CA TYR A 186 -40.03 7.10 -23.78
C TYR A 186 -41.51 7.20 -23.38
N ALA A 187 -42.11 8.37 -23.60
CA ALA A 187 -43.52 8.63 -23.27
C ALA A 187 -44.13 9.54 -24.34
N GLY A 188 -45.39 9.27 -24.71
CA GLY A 188 -46.10 10.10 -25.69
C GLY A 188 -45.46 10.17 -27.09
N GLY A 189 -44.69 9.16 -27.48
CA GLY A 189 -44.03 9.11 -28.79
C GLY A 189 -42.69 9.86 -28.90
N ALA A 190 -42.13 10.33 -27.78
CA ALA A 190 -40.83 11.00 -27.75
C ALA A 190 -39.98 10.54 -26.56
N TRP A 191 -38.66 10.66 -26.69
CA TRP A 191 -37.74 10.53 -25.57
C TRP A 191 -37.77 11.81 -24.73
N GLN A 192 -37.95 11.66 -23.43
CA GLN A 192 -37.99 12.76 -22.47
C GLN A 192 -37.04 12.45 -21.31
N GLU A 193 -36.38 13.47 -20.78
CA GLU A 193 -35.60 13.36 -19.56
C GLU A 193 -36.53 13.43 -18.35
N SER A 194 -36.48 12.40 -17.52
CA SER A 194 -37.26 12.27 -16.29
C SER A 194 -36.32 12.25 -15.10
N THR A 195 -36.80 12.72 -13.94
CA THR A 195 -36.05 12.68 -12.68
C THR A 195 -36.67 11.65 -11.76
N ALA A 196 -35.86 10.74 -11.22
CA ALA A 196 -36.31 9.78 -10.22
C ALA A 196 -36.67 10.49 -8.92
N SER A 197 -37.71 10.01 -8.23
CA SER A 197 -38.00 10.47 -6.87
C SER A 197 -36.80 10.20 -5.97
N THR A 198 -36.43 11.17 -5.14
CA THR A 198 -35.34 11.02 -4.16
C THR A 198 -35.64 9.97 -3.09
N ASP A 199 -36.91 9.55 -2.95
CA ASP A 199 -37.27 8.42 -2.09
C ASP A 199 -36.95 7.05 -2.74
N VAL A 200 -36.64 7.02 -4.03
CA VAL A 200 -36.32 5.80 -4.77
C VAL A 200 -34.85 5.76 -5.20
N ALA A 201 -34.28 6.90 -5.60
CA ALA A 201 -32.90 6.97 -6.05
C ALA A 201 -32.24 8.30 -5.68
N ILE A 202 -30.96 8.25 -5.31
CA ILE A 202 -30.12 9.43 -5.10
C ILE A 202 -28.76 9.22 -5.77
N ALA A 203 -28.24 10.26 -6.41
CA ALA A 203 -26.85 10.31 -6.83
C ALA A 203 -26.02 10.82 -5.65
N VAL A 204 -25.04 10.04 -5.20
CA VAL A 204 -24.13 10.44 -4.12
C VAL A 204 -22.81 10.86 -4.73
N HIS A 205 -22.41 12.09 -4.46
CA HIS A 205 -21.16 12.67 -4.91
C HIS A 205 -20.18 12.80 -3.76
N VAL A 206 -18.93 12.44 -4.03
CA VAL A 206 -17.85 12.46 -3.05
C VAL A 206 -16.64 13.16 -3.66
N GLU A 207 -16.22 14.27 -3.07
CA GLU A 207 -14.88 14.80 -3.30
C GLU A 207 -13.97 14.31 -2.19
N VAL A 208 -12.94 13.55 -2.56
CA VAL A 208 -11.83 13.23 -1.67
C VAL A 208 -10.74 14.27 -1.83
N SER A 209 -10.19 14.72 -0.70
CA SER A 209 -9.08 15.66 -0.66
C SER A 209 -7.96 15.18 0.25
N TRP A 210 -6.72 15.19 -0.23
CA TRP A 210 -5.56 14.69 0.52
C TRP A 210 -4.29 15.49 0.19
N PRO A 211 -3.27 15.44 1.06
CA PRO A 211 -3.29 14.86 2.40
C PRO A 211 -4.06 15.74 3.40
N ALA A 212 -4.72 15.12 4.37
CA ALA A 212 -5.62 15.79 5.32
C ALA A 212 -4.95 16.86 6.20
N PHE A 213 -3.63 16.75 6.47
CA PHE A 213 -2.91 17.72 7.31
C PHE A 213 -2.70 19.10 6.64
N LEU A 214 -2.83 19.19 5.31
CA LEU A 214 -2.77 20.48 4.61
C LEU A 214 -4.12 21.19 4.67
N PRO A 215 -4.16 22.53 4.64
CA PRO A 215 -5.42 23.26 4.45
C PRO A 215 -6.11 22.84 3.15
N TYR A 216 -7.44 22.74 3.17
CA TYR A 216 -8.25 22.25 2.05
C TYR A 216 -7.90 22.86 0.67
N ALA A 217 -7.56 24.15 0.63
CA ALA A 217 -7.18 24.84 -0.62
C ALA A 217 -5.88 24.31 -1.26
N ARG A 218 -5.00 23.68 -0.49
CA ARG A 218 -3.69 23.16 -0.93
C ARG A 218 -3.66 21.63 -1.12
N ARG A 219 -4.78 20.95 -0.86
CA ARG A 219 -4.90 19.50 -1.04
C ARG A 219 -5.11 19.15 -2.51
N LYS A 220 -4.63 17.99 -2.93
CA LYS A 220 -5.10 17.32 -4.16
C LYS A 220 -6.54 16.88 -3.97
N LYS A 221 -7.30 16.83 -5.05
CA LYS A 221 -8.75 16.56 -5.03
C LYS A 221 -9.11 15.64 -6.19
N SER A 222 -10.02 14.72 -5.92
CA SER A 222 -10.64 13.88 -6.94
C SER A 222 -12.13 13.74 -6.62
N LEU A 223 -12.95 13.64 -7.67
CA LEU A 223 -14.41 13.63 -7.59
C LEU A 223 -14.94 12.28 -8.08
N TYR A 224 -15.83 11.70 -7.29
CA TYR A 224 -16.50 10.44 -7.58
C TYR A 224 -18.01 10.60 -7.43
N SER A 225 -18.75 9.75 -8.13
CA SER A 225 -20.21 9.73 -8.10
C SER A 225 -20.70 8.30 -8.14
N LEU A 226 -21.73 8.00 -7.36
CA LEU A 226 -22.44 6.71 -7.38
C LEU A 226 -23.94 6.94 -7.28
N GLU A 227 -24.69 6.37 -8.21
CA GLU A 227 -26.16 6.32 -8.11
C GLU A 227 -26.59 5.16 -7.23
N VAL A 228 -27.38 5.48 -6.21
CA VAL A 228 -27.89 4.52 -5.24
C VAL A 228 -29.41 4.44 -5.39
N PHE A 229 -29.90 3.21 -5.56
CA PHE A 229 -31.34 2.92 -5.67
C PHE A 229 -31.81 2.19 -4.41
N LYS A 230 -32.93 2.63 -3.84
CA LYS A 230 -33.68 1.94 -2.79
C LYS A 230 -34.35 0.72 -3.42
N ARG A 231 -33.89 -0.48 -3.09
CA ARG A 231 -34.40 -1.77 -3.59
C ARG A 231 -34.41 -2.79 -2.48
#